data_AF-A0A354BN71-F1
#
_entry.id   AF-A0A354BN71-F1
#
_cell.length_a   1.000
_cell.length_b   1.000
_cell.length_c   1.000
_cell.angle_alpha   90.00
_cell.angle_beta   90.00
_cell.angle_gamma   90.00
#
_symmetry.space_group_name_H-M   'P 1'
#
loop_
_entity.id
_entity.type
_entity.pdbx_description
1 polymer ?
#
loop_
_entity_poly.entity_id
_entity_poly.type
_entity_poly.pdbx_seq_one_letter_code
_entity_poly.pdbx_strand_id
1 'polypeptide(L)' 'MLVQSTGIESHLPTGKGLLTFRTMEEALAGIEDINGDYLGHSRAARDIAETYFDSDHVLTNILAHVGHA' A
#
# COMPACT_ATOMS: atom_id res chain seq x y z
N MET A 1 -4.63 5.30 1.77
CA MET A 1 -3.56 5.97 1.00
C MET A 1 -3.99 6.05 -0.45
N LEU A 2 -3.62 7.13 -1.14
CA LEU A 2 -3.86 7.31 -2.58
C LEU A 2 -2.51 7.52 -3.26
N VAL A 3 -2.19 6.70 -4.26
CA VAL A 3 -0.85 6.62 -4.87
C VAL A 3 -0.97 6.62 -6.39
N GLN A 4 -0.04 7.27 -7.09
CA GLN A 4 -0.03 7.20 -8.55
C GLN A 4 0.35 5.78 -9.01
N SER A 5 -0.35 5.27 -10.02
CA SER A 5 -0.07 3.97 -10.61
C SER A 5 1.22 4.03 -11.45
N THR A 6 2.29 3.54 -10.84
CA THR A 6 3.62 3.41 -11.46
C THR A 6 4.13 1.96 -11.44
N GLY A 7 3.25 0.99 -11.15
CA GLY A 7 3.58 -0.44 -11.08
C GLY A 7 3.45 -1.07 -9.70
N ILE A 8 3.14 -0.27 -8.67
CA ILE A 8 2.94 -0.72 -7.28
C ILE A 8 1.86 -1.80 -7.15
N GLU A 9 0.85 -1.75 -8.02
CA GLU A 9 -0.23 -2.74 -8.12
C GLU A 9 0.24 -4.17 -8.43
N SER A 10 1.47 -4.35 -8.93
CA SER A 10 2.05 -5.67 -9.21
C SER A 10 2.65 -6.33 -7.97
N HIS A 11 2.86 -5.54 -6.91
CA HIS A 11 3.58 -5.95 -5.70
C HIS A 11 2.72 -5.91 -4.44
N LEU A 12 1.66 -5.09 -4.44
CA LEU A 12 0.81 -4.87 -3.27
C LEU A 12 -0.67 -4.98 -3.62
N PRO A 13 -1.50 -5.45 -2.67
CA PRO A 13 -2.94 -5.43 -2.84
C PRO A 13 -3.44 -3.98 -2.92
N THR A 14 -4.28 -3.71 -3.92
CA THR A 14 -4.90 -2.40 -4.14
C THR A 14 -6.43 -2.47 -3.96
N GLY A 15 -7.06 -1.30 -3.84
CA GLY A 15 -8.52 -1.15 -3.74
C GLY A 15 -9.00 -0.71 -2.35
N LYS A 16 -8.54 -1.36 -1.27
CA LYS A 16 -8.81 -0.91 0.11
C LYS A 16 -7.51 -0.61 0.84
N GLY A 17 -7.46 0.53 1.53
CA GLY A 17 -6.24 1.01 2.20
C GLY A 17 -5.14 1.55 1.27
N LEU A 18 -4.99 0.99 0.08
CA LEU A 18 -4.10 1.46 -0.98
C LEU A 18 -4.88 1.60 -2.30
N LEU A 19 -5.21 2.83 -2.68
CA LEU A 19 -5.85 3.12 -3.97
C LEU A 19 -4.79 3.64 -4.93
N THR A 20 -4.91 3.24 -6.20
CA THR A 20 -4.05 3.75 -7.27
C THR A 20 -4.85 4.57 -8.27
N PHE A 21 -4.21 5.59 -8.85
CA PHE A 21 -4.81 6.42 -9.89
C PHE A 21 -3.83 6.67 -11.03
N ARG A 22 -4.35 6.82 -12.25
CA ARG A 22 -3.62 7.21 -13.46
C ARG A 22 -4.03 8.58 -13.97
N THR A 23 -5.26 9.02 -13.67
CA THR A 23 -5.79 10.32 -14.09
C THR A 23 -6.16 11.18 -12.88
N MET A 24 -6.42 12.47 -13.14
CA MET A 24 -6.88 13.40 -12.10
C MET A 24 -8.28 13.00 -11.60
N GLU A 25 -9.16 12.57 -12.49
CA GLU A 25 -10.52 12.14 -12.15
C GLU A 25 -10.51 10.93 -11.21
N GLU A 26 -9.65 9.94 -11.48
CA GLU A 26 -9.46 8.79 -10.60
C GLU A 26 -8.89 9.19 -9.24
N ALA A 27 -7.99 10.19 -9.19
CA ALA A 27 -7.47 10.71 -7.94
C ALA A 27 -8.58 11.34 -7.09
N LEU A 28 -9.44 12.17 -7.69
CA LEU A 28 -10.58 12.78 -7.01
C LEU A 28 -11.57 11.73 -6.50
N ALA A 29 -11.93 10.75 -7.33
CA ALA A 29 -12.79 9.64 -6.92
C ALA A 29 -12.18 8.83 -5.77
N GLY A 30 -10.86 8.59 -5.79
CA GLY A 30 -10.16 7.91 -4.71
C GLY A 30 -10.14 8.70 -3.40
N ILE A 31 -10.06 10.04 -3.46
CA ILE A 31 -10.18 10.90 -2.27
C ILE A 31 -11.60 10.77 -1.68
N GLU A 32 -12.62 10.82 -2.52
CA GLU A 32 -14.02 10.68 -2.08
C GLU A 32 -14.29 9.31 -1.44
N ASP A 33 -13.81 8.22 -2.04
CA ASP A 33 -13.93 6.86 -1.47
C ASP A 33 -13.24 6.74 -0.10
N ILE A 34 -12.00 7.25 0.00
CA ILE A 34 -11.26 7.28 1.27
C ILE A 34 -12.00 8.08 2.33
N ASN A 35 -12.57 9.24 1.98
CA ASN A 35 -13.31 10.05 2.93
C ASN A 35 -14.65 9.40 3.35
N GLY A 36 -15.29 8.64 2.44
CA GLY A 36 -16.52 7.90 2.71
C GLY A 36 -16.36 6.77 3.73
N ASP A 37 -15.19 6.12 3.78
CA ASP A 37 -14.86 5.10 4.79
C ASP A 37 -13.42 5.24 5.32
N TYR A 38 -13.13 6.40 5.90
CA TYR A 38 -11.78 6.72 6.34
C TYR A 38 -11.21 5.69 7.32
N LEU A 39 -12.01 5.21 8.28
CA LEU A 39 -11.55 4.23 9.27
C LEU A 39 -11.27 2.86 8.63
N GLY A 40 -12.09 2.42 7.66
CA GLY A 40 -11.83 1.19 6.93
C GLY A 40 -10.57 1.28 6.08
N HIS A 41 -10.38 2.38 5.34
CA HIS A 41 -9.15 2.59 4.58
C HIS A 41 -7.93 2.74 5.49
N SER A 42 -8.04 3.41 6.64
CA SER A 42 -6.93 3.55 7.58
C SER A 42 -6.48 2.22 8.17
N ARG A 43 -7.43 1.37 8.57
CA ARG A 43 -7.13 0.02 9.06
C ARG A 43 -6.49 -0.86 7.99
N ALA A 44 -7.12 -0.96 6.81
CA ALA A 44 -6.56 -1.74 5.72
C ALA A 44 -5.17 -1.24 5.28
N ALA A 45 -4.94 0.08 5.28
CA ALA A 45 -3.64 0.66 4.98
C ALA A 45 -2.57 0.25 6.01
N ARG A 46 -2.95 0.20 7.30
CA ARG A 46 -2.09 -0.29 8.37
C ARG A 46 -1.75 -1.76 8.16
N ASP A 47 -2.73 -2.60 7.90
CA ASP A 47 -2.52 -4.03 7.72
C ASP A 47 -1.56 -4.30 6.54
N ILE A 48 -1.68 -3.54 5.45
CA ILE A 48 -0.74 -3.59 4.32
C ILE A 48 0.67 -3.17 4.77
N ALA A 49 0.79 -2.09 5.54
CA ALA A 49 2.08 -1.62 6.05
C ALA A 49 2.76 -2.66 6.95
N GLU A 50 2.02 -3.22 7.90
CA GLU A 50 2.51 -4.24 8.84
C GLU A 50 2.83 -5.56 8.13
N THR A 51 2.13 -5.91 7.06
CA THR A 51 2.38 -7.16 6.33
C THR A 51 3.58 -7.07 5.38
N TYR A 52 3.73 -5.94 4.66
CA TYR A 52 4.66 -5.84 3.54
C TYR A 52 5.84 -4.89 3.76
N PHE A 53 5.73 -3.97 4.73
CA PHE A 53 6.73 -2.94 5.00
C PHE A 53 7.28 -2.98 6.42
N ASP A 54 6.91 -4.00 7.20
CA ASP A 54 7.48 -4.20 8.52
C ASP A 54 8.99 -4.41 8.43
N SER A 55 9.72 -3.63 9.23
CA SER A 55 11.17 -3.54 9.15
C SER A 55 11.84 -4.84 9.56
N ASP A 56 11.27 -5.58 10.50
CA ASP A 56 11.82 -6.86 10.95
C ASP A 56 11.70 -7.90 9.83
N HIS A 57 10.57 -7.91 9.12
CA HIS A 57 10.35 -8.80 7.97
C HIS A 57 11.23 -8.43 6.77
N VAL A 58 11.25 -7.15 6.40
CA VAL A 58 12.01 -6.67 5.24
C VAL A 58 13.51 -6.81 5.47
N LEU A 59 14.02 -6.41 6.65
CA LEU A 59 15.44 -6.52 6.99
C LEU A 59 15.88 -7.99 7.05
N THR A 60 15.08 -8.88 7.65
CA THR A 60 15.37 -10.32 7.67
C THR A 60 15.46 -10.89 6.26
N ASN A 61 14.53 -10.54 5.37
CA ASN A 61 14.57 -10.99 3.98
C ASN A 61 15.78 -10.47 3.21
N ILE A 62 16.16 -9.20 3.43
CA ILE A 62 17.37 -8.62 2.83
C ILE A 62 18.62 -9.35 3.32
N LEU A 63 18.76 -9.56 4.64
CA LEU A 63 19.91 -10.27 5.22
C LEU A 63 20.00 -11.72 4.72
N ALA A 64 18.86 -12.41 4.58
CA ALA A 64 18.79 -13.75 4.01
C ALA A 64 19.22 -13.79 2.53
N HIS A 65 18.88 -12.76 1.74
CA HIS A 65 19.27 -12.67 0.33
C HIS A 65 20.73 -12.27 0.11
N VAL A 66 21.32 -11.51 1.04
CA VAL A 66 22.69 -10.97 0.91
C VAL A 66 23.76 -11.88 1.54
N GLY A 67 23.36 -12.94 2.26
CA GLY A 67 24.26 -14.02 2.64
C GLY A 67 25.04 -13.78 3.93
N HIS A 68 24.34 -13.50 5.03
CA HIS A 68 24.85 -13.83 6.36
C HIS A 68 23.87 -14.79 7.05
N ALA A 69 24.22 -16.08 7.02
CA ALA A 69 23.77 -17.10 7.96
C ALA A 69 24.80 -17.23 9.08
#